data_AF-A0A938KA46-F1
#
_entry.id   AF-A0A938KA46-F1
#
_cell.length_a   1.000
_cell.length_b   1.000
_cell.length_c   1.000
_cell.angle_alpha   90.00
_cell.angle_beta   90.00
_cell.angle_gamma   90.00
#
_symmetry.space_group_name_H-M   'P 1'
#
loop_
_entity.id
_entity.type
_entity.pdbx_description
1 polymer ?
#
loop_
_entity_poly.entity_id
_entity_poly.type
_entity_poly.pdbx_seq_one_letter_code
_entity_poly.pdbx_strand_id
1 'polypeptide(L)'
;MKSPSVIRRTVGALLLALATPLPGGIAFAQNRAQEQPVDQDPPPILENARPVPPPAFFDADAELVHRGEIVVFGQDVHLRKNERCRTMIVIGGNALIEGAVTRDVVVLFGSTTNKGSIGGDLVTILGPAHLNGTVRGTFVNILGSPTLGPEAVVEREAVTVGGNLRLDPGALIKRGRQEFSLGHSFQWLGDWFRGGLLKARPLPPSLIWAWFVAAAFLVVYALMTMVFPRPLRACVNSLDEAPVAAFFVGLLTFILFLPALVLLAVTVVGVPLLMLSLVVAIFFGKVAIYQFTGLQLGRQLNLSALQLPLVALLLGAMVFHLLYTIPILGFLVWGIGIVWGVGAVLMAVFANLKRDARPATVPVVAAAGAAANSGSSVPPPLAGLAAAPTPGAADIIHFERAGFWIRVGATIIDLLLIGVLSAFVFAGLAFPILLVVYHVAMWTWKGTTIGGVVFGLKIVRIDGRPIDFAVALVRSLFSIISFVFLLVGFFWAGWDKEKQSWHDKIAGTVIVKVPAGISLL
;
A
#
# COMPACT_ATOMS: atom_id res chain seq x y z
N MET A 1 -34.02 7.61 37.69
CA MET A 1 -35.22 8.07 36.95
C MET A 1 -34.83 9.26 36.08
N LYS A 2 -34.65 9.07 34.76
CA LYS A 2 -34.46 10.15 33.78
C LYS A 2 -35.75 10.26 32.95
N SER A 3 -36.21 11.49 32.73
CA SER A 3 -37.54 11.85 32.20
C SER A 3 -37.87 11.24 30.82
N PRO A 4 -39.10 10.72 30.59
CA PRO A 4 -39.60 10.24 29.28
C PRO A 4 -39.54 11.28 28.14
N SER A 5 -39.34 12.56 28.47
CA SER A 5 -39.27 13.67 27.52
C SER A 5 -38.00 13.69 26.66
N VAL A 6 -36.89 13.13 27.16
CA VAL A 6 -35.60 13.13 26.44
C VAL A 6 -35.58 12.06 25.34
N ILE A 7 -36.16 10.88 25.60
CA ILE A 7 -36.21 9.77 24.63
C ILE A 7 -37.12 10.11 23.44
N ARG A 8 -38.28 10.75 23.69
CA ARG A 8 -39.14 11.27 22.62
C ARG A 8 -38.45 12.32 21.74
N ARG A 9 -37.56 13.14 22.33
CA ARG A 9 -36.77 14.13 21.60
C ARG A 9 -35.63 13.51 20.82
N THR A 10 -34.93 12.50 21.35
CA THR A 10 -33.82 11.85 20.64
C THR A 10 -34.31 10.96 19.51
N VAL A 11 -35.40 10.21 19.71
CA VAL A 11 -36.02 9.38 18.66
C VAL A 11 -36.74 10.27 17.62
N GLY A 12 -37.39 11.35 18.06
CA GLY A 12 -37.97 12.36 17.18
C GLY A 12 -36.92 13.10 16.35
N ALA A 13 -35.77 13.46 16.93
CA ALA A 13 -34.66 14.11 16.23
C ALA A 13 -33.97 13.17 15.23
N LEU A 14 -33.90 11.87 15.53
CA LEU A 14 -33.35 10.87 14.62
C LEU A 14 -34.28 10.63 13.41
N LEU A 15 -35.60 10.60 13.63
CA LEU A 15 -36.61 10.52 12.58
C LEU A 15 -36.70 11.82 11.74
N LEU A 16 -36.51 12.99 12.36
CA LEU A 16 -36.50 14.28 11.66
C LEU A 16 -35.22 14.49 10.85
N ALA A 17 -34.06 14.03 11.34
CA ALA A 17 -32.79 14.11 10.61
C ALA A 17 -32.77 13.25 9.34
N LEU A 18 -33.51 12.14 9.32
CA LEU A 18 -33.69 11.29 8.15
C LEU A 18 -34.68 11.85 7.11
N ALA A 19 -35.47 12.87 7.46
CA ALA A 19 -36.48 13.47 6.59
C ALA A 19 -36.05 14.82 5.97
N THR A 20 -34.81 15.27 6.20
CA THR A 20 -34.31 16.51 5.59
C THR A 20 -33.65 16.25 4.22
N PRO A 21 -34.04 16.97 3.15
CA PRO A 21 -33.30 16.92 1.90
C PRO A 21 -31.95 17.64 2.09
N LEU A 22 -30.86 16.92 1.85
CA LEU A 22 -29.50 17.46 1.93
C LEU A 22 -29.34 18.66 0.98
N PRO A 23 -28.76 19.80 1.42
CA PRO A 23 -28.55 20.96 0.59
C PRO A 23 -27.28 20.77 -0.25
N GLY A 24 -27.45 20.67 -1.57
CA GLY A 24 -26.31 20.60 -2.49
C GLY A 24 -26.75 20.07 -3.84
N GLY A 25 -27.05 20.99 -4.76
CA GLY A 25 -27.57 20.68 -6.09
C GLY A 25 -26.68 19.72 -6.88
N ILE A 26 -27.28 18.62 -7.29
CA ILE A 26 -26.89 17.91 -8.51
C ILE A 26 -28.04 18.16 -9.49
N ALA A 27 -27.71 18.85 -10.57
CA ALA A 27 -28.64 19.22 -11.63
C ALA A 27 -29.40 17.99 -12.12
N PHE A 28 -30.73 18.00 -11.96
CA PHE A 28 -31.62 17.05 -12.62
C PHE A 28 -31.63 17.36 -14.11
N ALA A 29 -30.79 16.65 -14.87
CA ALA A 29 -31.02 16.48 -16.28
C ALA A 29 -32.37 15.76 -16.43
N GLN A 30 -33.34 16.42 -17.06
CA GLN A 30 -34.56 15.81 -17.57
C GLN A 30 -34.18 14.65 -18.49
N ASN A 31 -34.19 13.42 -17.97
CA ASN A 31 -34.23 12.23 -18.81
C ASN A 31 -35.67 11.72 -18.80
N ARG A 32 -36.46 12.37 -19.66
CA ARG A 32 -37.75 11.89 -20.13
C ARG A 32 -37.45 10.67 -21.02
N ALA A 33 -38.23 9.60 -20.83
CA ALA A 33 -38.29 8.37 -21.62
C ALA A 33 -37.27 7.26 -21.34
N GLN A 34 -37.74 6.24 -20.60
CA GLN A 34 -37.86 4.88 -21.15
C GLN A 34 -39.00 4.17 -20.42
N GLU A 35 -40.23 4.49 -20.83
CA GLU A 35 -41.36 3.58 -20.66
C GLU A 35 -41.08 2.35 -21.53
N GLN A 36 -40.69 1.24 -20.91
CA GLN A 36 -40.85 -0.06 -21.56
C GLN A 36 -42.35 -0.39 -21.54
N PRO A 37 -42.95 -0.75 -22.70
CA PRO A 37 -44.33 -1.18 -22.73
C PRO A 37 -44.41 -2.52 -22.01
N VAL A 38 -44.98 -2.52 -20.80
CA VAL A 38 -45.46 -3.75 -20.17
C VAL A 38 -46.67 -4.17 -20.98
N ASP A 39 -46.50 -5.25 -21.72
CA ASP A 39 -47.56 -6.03 -22.36
C ASP A 39 -48.64 -6.31 -21.30
N GLN A 40 -49.74 -5.56 -21.38
CA GLN A 40 -50.89 -5.73 -20.50
C GLN A 40 -51.71 -6.90 -21.04
N ASP A 41 -51.30 -8.11 -20.70
CA ASP A 41 -52.33 -9.09 -20.38
C ASP A 41 -52.99 -8.64 -19.08
N PRO A 42 -54.31 -8.41 -19.05
CA PRO A 42 -54.99 -8.08 -17.80
C PRO A 42 -54.71 -9.22 -16.81
N PRO A 43 -54.36 -8.92 -15.55
CA PRO A 43 -54.20 -9.98 -14.56
C PRO A 43 -55.50 -10.78 -14.53
N PRO A 44 -55.42 -12.13 -14.44
CA PRO A 44 -56.63 -12.94 -14.37
C PRO A 44 -57.45 -12.41 -13.20
N ILE A 45 -58.69 -12.01 -13.49
CA ILE A 45 -59.68 -11.71 -12.48
C ILE A 45 -59.82 -13.02 -11.70
N LEU A 46 -59.16 -13.10 -10.55
CA LEU A 46 -59.35 -14.20 -9.61
C LEU A 46 -60.75 -14.00 -9.01
N GLU A 47 -61.75 -14.44 -9.77
CA GLU A 47 -63.17 -14.50 -9.40
C GLU A 47 -63.40 -15.47 -8.22
N ASN A 48 -62.33 -16.10 -7.72
CA ASN A 48 -62.29 -16.90 -6.51
C ASN A 48 -61.19 -16.40 -5.55
N ALA A 49 -61.17 -15.10 -5.22
CA ALA A 49 -60.54 -14.64 -3.99
C ALA A 49 -61.22 -15.35 -2.82
N ARG A 50 -60.60 -16.44 -2.34
CA ARG A 50 -61.05 -17.08 -1.10
C ARG A 50 -61.10 -15.98 -0.04
N PRO A 51 -62.20 -15.86 0.73
CA PRO A 51 -62.19 -14.96 1.88
C PRO A 51 -60.96 -15.32 2.71
N VAL A 52 -60.09 -14.33 2.92
CA VAL A 52 -58.94 -14.46 3.81
C VAL A 52 -59.51 -14.95 5.13
N PRO A 53 -59.19 -16.18 5.58
CA PRO A 53 -59.65 -16.60 6.89
C PRO A 53 -59.12 -15.57 7.88
N PRO A 54 -59.96 -15.03 8.79
CA PRO A 54 -59.44 -14.21 9.87
C PRO A 54 -58.29 -14.99 10.53
N PRO A 55 -57.17 -14.33 10.87
CA PRO A 55 -55.99 -15.03 11.38
C PRO A 55 -56.41 -15.99 12.47
N ALA A 56 -56.19 -17.28 12.24
CA ALA A 56 -56.66 -18.35 13.09
C ALA A 56 -55.82 -18.43 14.37
N PHE A 57 -55.89 -17.43 15.24
CA PHE A 57 -55.27 -17.46 16.58
C PHE A 57 -56.01 -16.52 17.53
N PHE A 58 -57.20 -16.94 17.95
CA PHE A 58 -57.77 -16.55 19.24
C PHE A 58 -58.43 -17.81 19.80
N ASP A 59 -57.69 -18.57 20.60
CA ASP A 59 -58.36 -19.37 21.64
C ASP A 59 -59.03 -18.33 22.54
N ALA A 60 -60.36 -18.23 22.44
CA ALA A 60 -61.17 -17.26 23.17
C ALA A 60 -61.06 -17.40 24.70
N ASP A 61 -60.35 -18.43 25.16
CA ASP A 61 -60.19 -18.83 26.55
C ASP A 61 -58.76 -18.58 27.10
N ALA A 62 -57.84 -18.00 26.31
CA ALA A 62 -56.48 -17.70 26.77
C ALA A 62 -56.43 -16.34 27.49
N GLU A 63 -56.08 -16.34 28.77
CA GLU A 63 -55.86 -15.12 29.57
C GLU A 63 -54.76 -14.25 28.93
N LEU A 64 -55.16 -13.13 28.33
CA LEU A 64 -54.29 -12.27 27.54
C LEU A 64 -53.42 -11.43 28.49
N VAL A 65 -52.15 -11.81 28.62
CA VAL A 65 -51.21 -11.12 29.50
C VAL A 65 -50.80 -9.81 28.84
N HIS A 66 -51.40 -8.71 29.31
CA HIS A 66 -51.06 -7.36 28.88
C HIS A 66 -49.75 -6.91 29.52
N ARG A 67 -48.67 -6.93 28.73
CA ARG A 67 -47.42 -6.26 29.08
C ARG A 67 -47.52 -4.81 28.61
N GLY A 68 -47.03 -3.86 29.42
CA GLY A 68 -47.00 -2.45 29.08
C GLY A 68 -45.99 -2.12 27.96
N GLU A 69 -45.10 -1.17 28.22
CA GLU A 69 -43.94 -0.91 27.36
C GLU A 69 -42.77 -1.80 27.79
N ILE A 70 -42.16 -2.50 26.84
CA ILE A 70 -40.99 -3.36 27.09
C ILE A 70 -39.77 -2.63 26.55
N VAL A 71 -38.86 -2.22 27.43
CA VAL A 71 -37.60 -1.58 27.07
C VAL A 71 -36.46 -2.36 27.74
N VAL A 72 -35.63 -3.02 26.95
CA VAL A 72 -34.62 -3.97 27.45
C VAL A 72 -33.26 -3.69 26.80
N PHE A 73 -32.19 -3.84 27.58
CA PHE A 73 -30.81 -3.60 27.18
C PHE A 73 -29.97 -4.87 27.40
N GLY A 74 -29.28 -5.33 26.37
CA GLY A 74 -28.34 -6.45 26.41
C GLY A 74 -28.97 -7.81 26.68
N GLN A 75 -30.31 -7.92 26.63
CA GLN A 75 -31.03 -9.17 26.84
C GLN A 75 -32.00 -9.44 25.70
N ASP A 76 -32.25 -10.72 25.47
CA ASP A 76 -33.18 -11.19 24.46
C ASP A 76 -34.62 -11.12 24.99
N VAL A 77 -35.54 -10.73 24.12
CA VAL A 77 -36.97 -10.58 24.42
C VAL A 77 -37.73 -11.58 23.55
N HIS A 78 -38.46 -12.48 24.20
CA HIS A 78 -39.41 -13.38 23.55
C HIS A 78 -40.83 -13.00 23.97
N LEU A 79 -41.62 -12.49 23.03
CA LEU A 79 -43.04 -12.22 23.21
C LEU A 79 -43.85 -13.43 22.72
N ARG A 80 -44.44 -14.16 23.65
CA ARG A 80 -45.19 -15.39 23.36
C ARG A 80 -46.55 -15.10 22.72
N LYS A 81 -47.16 -16.10 22.09
CA LYS A 81 -48.44 -15.98 21.37
C LYS A 81 -49.59 -15.37 22.19
N ASN A 82 -49.64 -15.65 23.49
CA ASN A 82 -50.67 -15.16 24.42
C ASN A 82 -50.33 -13.80 25.06
N GLU A 83 -49.21 -13.18 24.68
CA GLU A 83 -48.75 -11.92 25.24
C GLU A 83 -48.98 -10.78 24.26
N ARG A 84 -49.41 -9.64 24.80
CA ARG A 84 -49.56 -8.41 24.03
C ARG A 84 -48.80 -7.29 24.70
N CYS A 85 -47.98 -6.57 23.94
CA CYS A 85 -47.31 -5.37 24.41
C CYS A 85 -47.69 -4.12 23.61
N ARG A 86 -47.50 -2.95 24.21
CA ARG A 86 -47.82 -1.67 23.57
C ARG A 86 -46.70 -1.23 22.63
N THR A 87 -45.48 -1.15 23.15
CA THR A 87 -44.26 -0.73 22.45
C THR A 87 -43.12 -1.64 22.88
N MET A 88 -42.25 -2.02 21.96
CA MET A 88 -41.08 -2.87 22.27
C MET A 88 -39.80 -2.19 21.78
N ILE A 89 -38.84 -2.00 22.68
CA ILE A 89 -37.52 -1.46 22.37
C ILE A 89 -36.47 -2.42 22.94
N VAL A 90 -35.64 -2.99 22.07
CA VAL A 90 -34.56 -3.91 22.43
C VAL A 90 -33.23 -3.33 21.95
N ILE A 91 -32.26 -3.18 22.84
CA ILE A 91 -30.95 -2.59 22.53
C ILE A 91 -29.86 -3.59 22.89
N GLY A 92 -29.12 -4.11 21.91
CA GLY A 92 -28.04 -5.08 22.13
C GLY A 92 -28.51 -6.50 22.43
N GLY A 93 -29.73 -6.87 22.04
CA GLY A 93 -30.33 -8.19 22.24
C GLY A 93 -31.30 -8.55 21.11
N ASN A 94 -31.74 -9.81 21.07
CA ASN A 94 -32.60 -10.34 20.02
C ASN A 94 -34.09 -10.22 20.39
N ALA A 95 -34.95 -9.93 19.41
CA ALA A 95 -36.40 -9.88 19.60
C ALA A 95 -37.09 -11.01 18.82
N LEU A 96 -37.71 -11.95 19.53
CA LEU A 96 -38.59 -12.98 18.96
C LEU A 96 -40.05 -12.63 19.28
N ILE A 97 -40.83 -12.30 18.26
CA ILE A 97 -42.19 -11.79 18.39
C ILE A 97 -43.17 -12.81 17.79
N GLU A 98 -43.82 -13.59 18.65
CA GLU A 98 -44.89 -14.53 18.27
C GLU A 98 -46.28 -14.01 18.68
N GLY A 99 -46.33 -13.10 19.66
CA GLY A 99 -47.55 -12.40 20.10
C GLY A 99 -47.89 -11.14 19.30
N ALA A 100 -48.60 -10.21 19.94
CA ALA A 100 -49.06 -8.97 19.30
C ALA A 100 -48.41 -7.71 19.89
N VAL A 101 -47.86 -6.84 19.03
CA VAL A 101 -47.38 -5.50 19.41
C VAL A 101 -48.35 -4.45 18.86
N THR A 102 -48.85 -3.56 19.72
CA THR A 102 -49.91 -2.63 19.31
C THR A 102 -49.39 -1.40 18.55
N ARG A 103 -48.18 -0.94 18.87
CA ARG A 103 -47.49 0.17 18.21
C ARG A 103 -46.18 -0.31 17.61
N ASP A 104 -45.07 0.30 18.02
CA ASP A 104 -43.81 0.23 17.31
C ASP A 104 -42.85 -0.75 17.99
N VAL A 105 -42.03 -1.37 17.16
CA VAL A 105 -40.93 -2.25 17.56
C VAL A 105 -39.63 -1.63 17.06
N VAL A 106 -38.69 -1.40 17.97
CA VAL A 106 -37.36 -0.90 17.64
C VAL A 106 -36.31 -1.84 18.20
N VAL A 107 -35.51 -2.44 17.33
CA VAL A 107 -34.38 -3.30 17.72
C VAL A 107 -33.09 -2.67 17.23
N LEU A 108 -32.22 -2.31 18.18
CA LEU A 108 -30.91 -1.72 17.92
C LEU A 108 -29.82 -2.75 18.24
N PHE A 109 -28.90 -3.00 17.31
CA PHE A 109 -27.75 -3.90 17.49
C PHE A 109 -28.16 -5.32 17.90
N GLY A 110 -29.12 -5.92 17.19
CA GLY A 110 -29.62 -7.26 17.46
C GLY A 110 -30.48 -7.80 16.33
N SER A 111 -30.87 -9.07 16.40
CA SER A 111 -31.73 -9.68 15.39
C SER A 111 -33.21 -9.55 15.73
N THR A 112 -34.06 -9.42 14.71
CA THR A 112 -35.52 -9.40 14.88
C THR A 112 -36.12 -10.59 14.15
N THR A 113 -36.94 -11.39 14.83
CA THR A 113 -37.74 -12.46 14.23
C THR A 113 -39.21 -12.20 14.54
N ASN A 114 -39.99 -11.86 13.54
CA ASN A 114 -41.43 -11.61 13.68
C ASN A 114 -42.23 -12.76 13.04
N LYS A 115 -43.04 -13.44 13.86
CA LYS A 115 -44.05 -14.43 13.45
C LYS A 115 -45.47 -13.98 13.83
N GLY A 116 -45.59 -12.97 14.68
CA GLY A 116 -46.86 -12.41 15.17
C GLY A 116 -47.32 -11.17 14.40
N SER A 117 -48.07 -10.29 15.07
CA SER A 117 -48.60 -9.06 14.46
C SER A 117 -48.03 -7.80 15.11
N ILE A 118 -47.63 -6.82 14.28
CA ILE A 118 -47.14 -5.51 14.70
C ILE A 118 -48.08 -4.44 14.13
N GLY A 119 -48.69 -3.66 15.01
CA GLY A 119 -49.68 -2.64 14.66
C GLY A 119 -49.09 -1.32 14.16
N GLY A 120 -47.84 -1.02 14.53
CA GLY A 120 -47.09 0.17 14.10
C GLY A 120 -45.87 -0.19 13.26
N ASP A 121 -44.81 0.61 13.38
CA ASP A 121 -43.60 0.48 12.57
C ASP A 121 -42.64 -0.55 13.17
N LEU A 122 -41.92 -1.28 12.32
CA LEU A 122 -40.85 -2.19 12.73
C LEU A 122 -39.52 -1.64 12.22
N VAL A 123 -38.64 -1.25 13.15
CA VAL A 123 -37.32 -0.69 12.85
C VAL A 123 -36.24 -1.58 13.43
N THR A 124 -35.40 -2.15 12.55
CA THR A 124 -34.23 -2.94 12.95
C THR A 124 -32.96 -2.22 12.46
N ILE A 125 -32.04 -1.94 13.38
CA ILE A 125 -30.80 -1.22 13.10
C ILE A 125 -29.63 -2.14 13.44
N LEU A 126 -28.74 -2.36 12.47
CA LEU A 126 -27.51 -3.16 12.59
C LEU A 126 -27.77 -4.59 13.08
N GLY A 127 -28.58 -5.33 12.32
CA GLY A 127 -28.83 -6.74 12.54
C GLY A 127 -29.75 -7.35 11.48
N PRO A 128 -29.83 -8.69 11.40
CA PRO A 128 -30.74 -9.36 10.47
C PRO A 128 -32.18 -9.30 10.98
N ALA A 129 -33.14 -9.12 10.07
CA ALA A 129 -34.57 -9.08 10.36
C ALA A 129 -35.29 -10.17 9.55
N HIS A 130 -35.91 -11.13 10.24
CA HIS A 130 -36.66 -12.24 9.66
C HIS A 130 -38.14 -11.99 9.92
N LEU A 131 -38.91 -11.70 8.88
CA LEU A 131 -40.34 -11.45 8.97
C LEU A 131 -41.09 -12.63 8.35
N ASN A 132 -42.01 -13.21 9.11
CA ASN A 132 -42.98 -14.20 8.65
C ASN A 132 -44.35 -13.93 9.30
N GLY A 133 -44.62 -12.66 9.61
CA GLY A 133 -45.85 -12.19 10.25
C GLY A 133 -46.32 -10.89 9.60
N THR A 134 -47.29 -10.22 10.23
CA THR A 134 -47.89 -8.99 9.69
C THR A 134 -47.33 -7.73 10.36
N VAL A 135 -46.85 -6.79 9.55
CA VAL A 135 -46.47 -5.42 9.96
C VAL A 135 -47.43 -4.43 9.30
N ARG A 136 -48.28 -3.79 10.10
CA ARG A 136 -49.25 -2.79 9.60
C ARG A 136 -48.62 -1.43 9.27
N GLY A 137 -47.51 -1.10 9.94
CA GLY A 137 -46.75 0.12 9.68
C GLY A 137 -45.69 -0.05 8.58
N THR A 138 -44.71 0.83 8.61
CA THR A 138 -43.53 0.79 7.74
C THR A 138 -42.49 -0.15 8.33
N PHE A 139 -41.88 -0.97 7.48
CA PHE A 139 -40.73 -1.78 7.85
C PHE A 139 -39.45 -1.05 7.44
N VAL A 140 -38.55 -0.80 8.39
CA VAL A 140 -37.27 -0.12 8.15
C VAL A 140 -36.13 -0.99 8.67
N ASN A 141 -35.20 -1.35 7.78
CA ASN A 141 -34.00 -2.07 8.16
C ASN A 141 -32.74 -1.28 7.75
N ILE A 142 -31.89 -0.95 8.72
CA ILE A 142 -30.67 -0.16 8.50
C ILE A 142 -29.44 -1.05 8.76
N LEU A 143 -28.55 -1.16 7.76
CA LEU A 143 -27.29 -1.90 7.78
C LEU A 143 -27.45 -3.38 8.20
N GLY A 144 -28.43 -4.07 7.60
CA GLY A 144 -28.66 -5.51 7.81
C GLY A 144 -29.24 -6.19 6.57
N SER A 145 -29.36 -7.51 6.60
CA SER A 145 -29.94 -8.32 5.53
C SER A 145 -31.34 -8.83 5.94
N PRO A 146 -32.42 -8.12 5.60
CA PRO A 146 -33.76 -8.54 5.96
C PRO A 146 -34.27 -9.64 5.02
N THR A 147 -34.97 -10.61 5.59
CA THR A 147 -35.60 -11.75 4.92
C THR A 147 -37.11 -11.72 5.22
N LEU A 148 -37.92 -11.56 4.18
CA LEU A 148 -39.38 -11.70 4.26
C LEU A 148 -39.74 -13.10 3.77
N GLY A 149 -40.28 -13.91 4.67
CA GLY A 149 -40.76 -15.26 4.41
C GLY A 149 -42.13 -15.28 3.71
N PRO A 150 -42.66 -16.47 3.41
CA PRO A 150 -43.84 -16.65 2.56
C PRO A 150 -45.15 -16.12 3.18
N GLU A 151 -45.21 -15.93 4.50
CA GLU A 151 -46.41 -15.39 5.19
C GLU A 151 -46.22 -13.93 5.61
N ALA A 152 -45.13 -13.28 5.19
CA ALA A 152 -44.83 -11.91 5.56
C ALA A 152 -45.75 -10.92 4.84
N VAL A 153 -46.46 -10.08 5.60
CA VAL A 153 -47.32 -9.02 5.06
C VAL A 153 -46.90 -7.68 5.62
N VAL A 154 -46.43 -6.77 4.77
CA VAL A 154 -46.12 -5.38 5.11
C VAL A 154 -47.16 -4.48 4.46
N GLU A 155 -48.01 -3.84 5.27
CA GLU A 155 -49.14 -3.06 4.75
C GLU A 155 -48.77 -1.68 4.20
N ARG A 156 -47.59 -1.17 4.54
CA ARG A 156 -47.06 0.09 4.00
C ARG A 156 -45.82 -0.18 3.14
N GLU A 157 -44.74 0.53 3.44
CA GLU A 157 -43.49 0.51 2.69
C GLU A 157 -42.45 -0.34 3.42
N ALA A 158 -41.58 -0.97 2.65
CA ALA A 158 -40.37 -1.61 3.15
C ALA A 158 -39.16 -0.79 2.70
N VAL A 159 -38.43 -0.21 3.66
CA VAL A 159 -37.24 0.60 3.43
C VAL A 159 -36.01 -0.14 3.95
N THR A 160 -35.08 -0.48 3.08
CA THR A 160 -33.80 -1.07 3.48
C THR A 160 -32.65 -0.14 3.12
N VAL A 161 -31.84 0.23 4.10
CA VAL A 161 -30.67 1.11 3.92
C VAL A 161 -29.42 0.30 4.24
N GLY A 162 -28.48 0.16 3.31
CA GLY A 162 -27.19 -0.48 3.58
C GLY A 162 -27.17 -2.01 3.57
N GLY A 163 -28.19 -2.67 3.00
CA GLY A 163 -28.24 -4.11 2.81
C GLY A 163 -29.22 -4.53 1.71
N ASN A 164 -29.34 -5.84 1.45
CA ASN A 164 -30.19 -6.39 0.40
C ASN A 164 -31.42 -7.08 1.00
N LEU A 165 -32.62 -6.65 0.59
CA LEU A 165 -33.90 -7.25 0.99
C LEU A 165 -34.14 -8.54 0.21
N ARG A 166 -34.28 -9.67 0.91
CA ARG A 166 -34.66 -10.95 0.30
C ARG A 166 -36.14 -11.19 0.52
N LEU A 167 -36.88 -11.38 -0.57
CA LEU A 167 -38.32 -11.62 -0.57
C LEU A 167 -38.59 -13.04 -1.04
N ASP A 168 -39.32 -13.82 -0.24
CA ASP A 168 -39.95 -15.06 -0.70
C ASP A 168 -41.14 -14.74 -1.63
N PRO A 169 -41.48 -15.62 -2.59
CA PRO A 169 -42.57 -15.39 -3.54
C PRO A 169 -43.95 -15.16 -2.91
N GLY A 170 -44.16 -15.61 -1.66
CA GLY A 170 -45.42 -15.39 -0.92
C GLY A 170 -45.50 -14.07 -0.15
N ALA A 171 -44.40 -13.32 -0.04
CA ALA A 171 -44.37 -12.09 0.73
C ALA A 171 -45.13 -10.95 0.02
N LEU A 172 -45.99 -10.24 0.76
CA LEU A 172 -46.85 -9.17 0.23
C LEU A 172 -46.45 -7.80 0.82
N ILE A 173 -46.03 -6.88 -0.04
CA ILE A 173 -45.80 -5.47 0.31
C ILE A 173 -46.83 -4.61 -0.42
N LYS A 174 -47.74 -3.96 0.32
CA LYS A 174 -48.90 -3.27 -0.28
C LYS A 174 -48.58 -1.91 -0.92
N ARG A 175 -47.60 -1.13 -0.42
CA ARG A 175 -47.35 0.26 -0.91
C ARG A 175 -46.00 0.49 -1.60
N GLY A 176 -45.11 -0.49 -1.66
CA GLY A 176 -43.86 -0.42 -2.42
C GLY A 176 -42.58 -0.66 -1.60
N ARG A 177 -41.46 -0.83 -2.30
CA ARG A 177 -40.13 -1.09 -1.73
C ARG A 177 -39.15 0.02 -2.09
N GLN A 178 -38.33 0.45 -1.13
CA GLN A 178 -37.20 1.35 -1.35
C GLN A 178 -35.92 0.72 -0.80
N GLU A 179 -34.94 0.50 -1.66
CA GLU A 179 -33.66 -0.12 -1.31
C GLU A 179 -32.51 0.86 -1.59
N PHE A 180 -31.88 1.35 -0.53
CA PHE A 180 -30.69 2.19 -0.58
C PHE A 180 -29.46 1.33 -0.29
N SER A 181 -28.96 0.62 -1.30
CA SER A 181 -27.77 -0.24 -1.13
C SER A 181 -26.49 0.60 -1.03
N LEU A 182 -25.89 0.65 0.16
CA LEU A 182 -24.52 1.17 0.36
C LEU A 182 -23.47 0.28 -0.31
N GLY A 183 -23.82 -0.99 -0.59
CA GLY A 183 -22.90 -2.00 -1.12
C GLY A 183 -22.35 -1.65 -2.51
N HIS A 184 -23.18 -1.13 -3.42
CA HIS A 184 -22.72 -0.75 -4.76
C HIS A 184 -21.80 0.48 -4.73
N SER A 185 -21.96 1.38 -3.77
CA SER A 185 -21.19 2.64 -3.70
C SER A 185 -19.72 2.43 -3.29
N PHE A 186 -19.39 1.34 -2.59
CA PHE A 186 -18.04 1.02 -2.12
C PHE A 186 -17.51 -0.35 -2.56
N GLN A 187 -18.24 -1.07 -3.42
CA GLN A 187 -17.82 -2.37 -3.97
C GLN A 187 -16.45 -2.28 -4.66
N TRP A 188 -16.21 -1.23 -5.44
CA TRP A 188 -14.94 -0.97 -6.11
C TRP A 188 -13.75 -0.93 -5.14
N LEU A 189 -13.95 -0.42 -3.91
CA LEU A 189 -12.93 -0.37 -2.86
C LEU A 189 -12.77 -1.73 -2.18
N GLY A 190 -13.87 -2.46 -1.99
CA GLY A 190 -13.84 -3.85 -1.51
C GLY A 190 -13.07 -4.78 -2.46
N ASP A 191 -13.26 -4.60 -3.77
CA ASP A 191 -12.56 -5.35 -4.82
C ASP A 191 -11.08 -4.95 -4.89
N TRP A 192 -10.76 -3.67 -4.66
CA TRP A 192 -9.37 -3.23 -4.47
C TRP A 192 -8.73 -3.85 -3.23
N PHE A 193 -9.44 -3.91 -2.12
CA PHE A 193 -8.93 -4.44 -0.87
C PHE A 193 -8.65 -5.94 -1.00
N ARG A 194 -9.60 -6.71 -1.55
CA ARG A 194 -9.46 -8.15 -1.78
C ARG A 194 -8.50 -8.50 -2.91
N GLY A 195 -8.58 -7.72 -3.98
CA GLY A 195 -7.78 -7.90 -5.19
C GLY A 195 -6.36 -7.40 -5.03
N GLY A 196 -6.13 -6.33 -4.28
CA GLY A 196 -4.85 -5.63 -4.15
C GLY A 196 -4.21 -5.78 -2.77
N LEU A 197 -4.73 -5.05 -1.77
CA LEU A 197 -4.09 -4.91 -0.47
C LEU A 197 -3.92 -6.25 0.27
N LEU A 198 -4.95 -7.11 0.29
CA LEU A 198 -4.86 -8.45 0.91
C LEU A 198 -3.86 -9.38 0.22
N LYS A 199 -3.59 -9.18 -1.07
CA LYS A 199 -2.60 -9.94 -1.84
C LYS A 199 -1.23 -9.26 -1.87
N ALA A 200 -1.01 -8.25 -1.02
CA ALA A 200 0.22 -7.45 -0.96
C ALA A 200 0.66 -6.93 -2.35
N ARG A 201 -0.29 -6.50 -3.19
CA ARG A 201 -0.03 -5.86 -4.48
C ARG A 201 -0.76 -4.51 -4.55
N PRO A 202 -0.03 -3.38 -4.56
CA PRO A 202 -0.65 -2.06 -4.61
C PRO A 202 -1.50 -1.84 -5.89
N LEU A 203 -1.08 -2.44 -7.01
CA LEU A 203 -1.70 -2.25 -8.31
C LEU A 203 -2.17 -3.60 -8.90
N PRO A 204 -3.39 -4.06 -8.58
CA PRO A 204 -3.92 -5.31 -9.14
C PRO A 204 -4.20 -5.17 -10.65
N PRO A 205 -3.65 -6.05 -11.52
CA PRO A 205 -3.84 -5.96 -12.97
C PRO A 205 -5.31 -6.06 -13.42
N SER A 206 -6.14 -6.75 -12.64
CA SER A 206 -7.55 -6.98 -12.95
C SER A 206 -8.45 -5.75 -12.78
N LEU A 207 -7.97 -4.70 -12.09
CA LEU A 207 -8.78 -3.51 -11.79
C LEU A 207 -8.37 -2.35 -12.68
N ILE A 208 -9.08 -2.16 -13.79
CA ILE A 208 -8.79 -1.13 -14.80
C ILE A 208 -8.81 0.29 -14.19
N TRP A 209 -9.74 0.58 -13.28
CA TRP A 209 -9.83 1.89 -12.64
C TRP A 209 -8.57 2.23 -11.81
N ALA A 210 -7.89 1.24 -11.23
CA ALA A 210 -6.65 1.46 -10.48
C ALA A 210 -5.53 1.96 -11.40
N TRP A 211 -5.51 1.50 -12.66
CA TRP A 211 -4.58 2.00 -13.68
C TRP A 211 -4.90 3.42 -14.13
N PHE A 212 -6.19 3.81 -14.21
CA PHE A 212 -6.57 5.20 -14.46
C PHE A 212 -6.12 6.13 -13.33
N VAL A 213 -6.27 5.71 -12.08
CA VAL A 213 -5.75 6.46 -10.92
C VAL A 213 -4.22 6.58 -10.99
N ALA A 214 -3.52 5.48 -11.29
CA ALA A 214 -2.08 5.49 -11.49
C ALA A 214 -1.64 6.44 -12.62
N ALA A 215 -2.35 6.44 -13.74
CA ALA A 215 -2.11 7.35 -14.86
C ALA A 215 -2.36 8.82 -14.47
N ALA A 216 -3.42 9.12 -13.71
CA ALA A 216 -3.68 10.46 -13.19
C ALA A 216 -2.54 10.94 -12.26
N PHE A 217 -2.06 10.09 -11.36
CA PHE A 217 -0.88 10.41 -10.54
C PHE A 217 0.38 10.61 -11.38
N LEU A 218 0.56 9.85 -12.46
CA LEU A 218 1.70 10.03 -13.37
C LEU A 218 1.67 11.40 -14.05
N VAL A 219 0.49 11.90 -14.45
CA VAL A 219 0.33 13.26 -14.97
C VAL A 219 0.73 14.29 -13.91
N VAL A 220 0.29 14.12 -12.66
CA VAL A 220 0.70 15.00 -11.54
C VAL A 220 2.22 14.97 -11.37
N TYR A 221 2.85 13.79 -11.41
CA TYR A 221 4.32 13.64 -11.30
C TYR A 221 5.07 14.31 -12.46
N ALA A 222 4.52 14.23 -13.67
CA ALA A 222 5.06 14.92 -14.84
C ALA A 222 4.95 16.45 -14.68
N LEU A 223 3.80 16.95 -14.24
CA LEU A 223 3.61 18.38 -13.93
C LEU A 223 4.58 18.85 -12.84
N MET A 224 4.74 18.09 -11.75
CA MET A 224 5.70 18.41 -10.70
C MET A 224 7.13 18.51 -11.24
N THR A 225 7.52 17.63 -12.18
CA THR A 225 8.83 17.68 -12.85
C THR A 225 9.03 18.96 -13.66
N MET A 226 7.97 19.46 -14.32
CA MET A 226 8.01 20.68 -15.11
C MET A 226 7.98 21.94 -14.25
N VAL A 227 7.16 21.96 -13.19
CA VAL A 227 6.97 23.13 -12.31
C VAL A 227 8.12 23.28 -11.30
N PHE A 228 8.64 22.18 -10.77
CA PHE A 228 9.68 22.18 -9.73
C PHE A 228 10.97 21.44 -10.16
N PRO A 229 11.62 21.82 -11.28
CA PRO A 229 12.77 21.09 -11.79
C PRO A 229 14.00 21.21 -10.87
N ARG A 230 14.20 22.35 -10.20
CA ARG A 230 15.36 22.56 -9.31
C ARG A 230 15.27 21.71 -8.03
N PRO A 231 14.17 21.74 -7.25
CA PRO A 231 14.04 20.89 -6.07
C PRO A 231 14.13 19.39 -6.40
N LEU A 232 13.52 18.95 -7.50
CA LEU A 232 13.55 17.54 -7.90
C LEU A 232 14.96 17.09 -8.30
N ARG A 233 15.71 17.90 -9.06
CA ARG A 233 17.12 17.62 -9.36
C ARG A 233 17.97 17.52 -8.09
N ALA A 234 17.72 18.36 -7.09
CA ALA A 234 18.44 18.25 -5.81
C ALA A 234 18.15 16.92 -5.10
N CYS A 235 16.90 16.45 -5.10
CA CYS A 235 16.53 15.15 -4.55
C CYS A 235 17.19 13.98 -5.31
N VAL A 236 17.18 14.03 -6.65
CA VAL A 236 17.86 13.04 -7.51
C VAL A 236 19.36 13.04 -7.26
N ASN A 237 19.99 14.21 -7.11
CA ASN A 237 21.41 14.32 -6.80
C ASN A 237 21.75 13.72 -5.43
N SER A 238 20.89 13.92 -4.42
CA SER A 238 21.07 13.27 -3.11
C SER A 238 21.01 11.74 -3.22
N LEU A 239 20.14 11.21 -4.08
CA LEU A 239 20.11 9.78 -4.42
C LEU A 239 21.34 9.35 -5.21
N ASP A 240 21.86 10.15 -6.13
CA ASP A 240 23.09 9.84 -6.88
C ASP A 240 24.37 9.88 -6.00
N GLU A 241 24.38 10.68 -4.93
CA GLU A 241 25.54 10.87 -4.04
C GLU A 241 25.57 9.87 -2.88
N ALA A 242 24.47 9.76 -2.13
CA ALA A 242 24.42 8.95 -0.91
C ALA A 242 23.10 8.17 -0.78
N PRO A 243 22.84 7.21 -1.69
CA PRO A 243 21.53 6.58 -1.77
C PRO A 243 21.21 5.68 -0.56
N VAL A 244 22.21 5.02 0.04
CA VAL A 244 22.02 4.23 1.28
C VAL A 244 21.72 5.15 2.46
N ALA A 245 22.42 6.29 2.56
CA ALA A 245 22.16 7.27 3.61
C ALA A 245 20.75 7.85 3.49
N ALA A 246 20.28 8.14 2.26
CA ALA A 246 18.91 8.58 2.03
C ALA A 246 17.88 7.58 2.58
N PHE A 247 18.09 6.26 2.40
CA PHE A 247 17.19 5.26 2.97
C PHE A 247 17.15 5.31 4.50
N PHE A 248 18.31 5.34 5.17
CA PHE A 248 18.36 5.40 6.64
C PHE A 248 17.85 6.72 7.21
N VAL A 249 18.08 7.85 6.53
CA VAL A 249 17.52 9.15 6.91
C VAL A 249 15.99 9.12 6.81
N GLY A 250 15.45 8.51 5.76
CA GLY A 250 14.01 8.29 5.63
C GLY A 250 13.46 7.39 6.73
N LEU A 251 14.12 6.28 7.03
CA LEU A 251 13.71 5.36 8.09
C LEU A 251 13.70 6.05 9.45
N LEU A 252 14.76 6.82 9.76
CA LEU A 252 14.86 7.64 10.96
C LEU A 252 13.73 8.67 11.02
N THR A 253 13.37 9.28 9.88
CA THR A 253 12.26 10.24 9.80
C THR A 253 10.94 9.60 10.21
N PHE A 254 10.63 8.39 9.71
CA PHE A 254 9.40 7.68 10.10
C PHE A 254 9.41 7.22 11.58
N ILE A 255 10.56 6.83 12.12
CA ILE A 255 10.70 6.50 13.54
C ILE A 255 10.47 7.74 14.42
N LEU A 256 11.03 8.89 14.03
CA LEU A 256 10.89 10.15 14.76
C LEU A 256 9.54 10.85 14.53
N PHE A 257 8.80 10.45 13.50
CA PHE A 257 7.52 11.06 13.15
C PHE A 257 6.46 10.90 14.25
N LEU A 258 6.35 9.71 14.84
CA LEU A 258 5.40 9.44 15.93
C LEU A 258 5.69 10.30 17.18
N PRO A 259 6.91 10.32 17.75
CA PRO A 259 7.21 11.20 18.88
C PRO A 259 7.09 12.69 18.50
N ALA A 260 7.45 13.08 17.29
CA ALA A 260 7.27 14.46 16.82
C ALA A 260 5.78 14.86 16.75
N LEU A 261 4.89 13.95 16.35
CA LEU A 261 3.45 14.18 16.34
C LEU A 261 2.90 14.37 17.76
N VAL A 262 3.35 13.57 18.72
CA VAL A 262 2.97 13.73 20.14
C VAL A 262 3.47 15.06 20.70
N LEU A 263 4.72 15.44 20.38
CA LEU A 263 5.29 16.72 20.81
C LEU A 263 4.52 17.91 20.21
N LEU A 264 4.20 17.85 18.91
CA LEU A 264 3.48 18.90 18.20
C LEU A 264 1.97 18.90 18.48
N ALA A 265 1.41 17.84 19.06
CA ALA A 265 0.00 17.80 19.49
C ALA A 265 -0.31 18.92 20.50
N VAL A 266 0.68 19.32 21.31
CA VAL A 266 0.58 20.48 22.21
C VAL A 266 0.28 21.77 21.44
N THR A 267 0.80 21.91 20.22
CA THR A 267 0.67 23.13 19.43
C THR A 267 -0.60 23.19 18.57
N VAL A 268 -1.39 22.12 18.48
CA VAL A 268 -2.59 21.90 17.61
C VAL A 268 -2.32 22.14 16.11
N VAL A 269 -1.75 23.28 15.74
CA VAL A 269 -1.31 23.71 14.40
C VAL A 269 -0.12 22.89 13.89
N GLY A 270 0.78 22.45 14.77
CA GLY A 270 1.96 21.68 14.37
C GLY A 270 1.62 20.32 13.77
N VAL A 271 0.53 19.67 14.18
CA VAL A 271 0.14 18.34 13.68
C VAL A 271 -0.29 18.40 12.20
N PRO A 272 -1.23 19.26 11.77
CA PRO A 272 -1.56 19.42 10.36
C PRO A 272 -0.34 19.81 9.50
N LEU A 273 0.53 20.70 10.01
CA LEU A 273 1.71 21.13 9.28
C LEU A 273 2.71 19.99 9.06
N LEU A 274 2.94 19.16 10.09
CA LEU A 274 3.80 17.98 9.98
C LEU A 274 3.21 16.92 9.03
N MET A 275 1.88 16.71 9.06
CA MET A 275 1.22 15.80 8.11
C MET A 275 1.40 16.31 6.68
N LEU A 276 1.15 17.60 6.46
CA LEU A 276 1.25 18.20 5.14
C LEU A 276 2.68 18.13 4.60
N SER A 277 3.68 18.43 5.43
CA SER A 277 5.09 18.35 5.02
C SER A 277 5.51 16.92 4.68
N LEU A 278 5.05 15.91 5.44
CA LEU A 278 5.30 14.51 5.11
C LEU A 278 4.63 14.13 3.79
N VAL A 279 3.37 14.50 3.58
CA VAL A 279 2.66 14.22 2.31
C VAL A 279 3.43 14.85 1.14
N VAL A 280 3.81 16.12 1.23
CA VAL A 280 4.63 16.78 0.20
C VAL A 280 5.94 16.03 -0.03
N ALA A 281 6.66 15.64 1.04
CA ALA A 281 7.91 14.89 0.93
C ALA A 281 7.72 13.52 0.26
N ILE A 282 6.60 12.83 0.50
CA ILE A 282 6.28 11.55 -0.17
C ILE A 282 6.09 11.76 -1.67
N PHE A 283 5.37 12.81 -2.09
CA PHE A 283 5.17 13.11 -3.51
C PHE A 283 6.49 13.47 -4.20
N PHE A 284 7.26 14.41 -3.65
CA PHE A 284 8.57 14.79 -4.21
C PHE A 284 9.55 13.60 -4.22
N GLY A 285 9.57 12.82 -3.14
CA GLY A 285 10.41 11.62 -3.02
C GLY A 285 10.08 10.56 -4.07
N LYS A 286 8.79 10.31 -4.35
CA LYS A 286 8.38 9.38 -5.41
C LYS A 286 8.84 9.84 -6.79
N VAL A 287 8.63 11.11 -7.12
CA VAL A 287 9.08 11.67 -8.41
C VAL A 287 10.60 11.54 -8.55
N ALA A 288 11.35 11.83 -7.48
CA ALA A 288 12.80 11.71 -7.46
C ALA A 288 13.27 10.26 -7.67
N ILE A 289 12.62 9.27 -7.03
CA ILE A 289 12.96 7.86 -7.23
C ILE A 289 12.68 7.40 -8.66
N TYR A 290 11.53 7.75 -9.22
CA TYR A 290 11.20 7.38 -10.59
C TYR A 290 12.18 8.02 -11.59
N GLN A 291 12.53 9.29 -11.41
CA GLN A 291 13.57 9.94 -12.22
C GLN A 291 14.93 9.29 -12.04
N PHE A 292 15.36 9.03 -10.80
CA PHE A 292 16.64 8.38 -10.51
C PHE A 292 16.74 7.02 -11.21
N THR A 293 15.74 6.15 -11.04
CA THR A 293 15.72 4.83 -11.68
C THR A 293 15.70 4.93 -13.21
N GLY A 294 14.95 5.87 -13.79
CA GLY A 294 14.92 6.05 -15.24
C GLY A 294 16.22 6.61 -15.81
N LEU A 295 16.83 7.61 -15.15
CA LEU A 295 18.15 8.14 -15.53
C LEU A 295 19.20 7.04 -15.47
N GLN A 296 19.10 6.20 -14.44
CA GLN A 296 20.03 5.12 -14.24
C GLN A 296 19.93 4.04 -15.32
N LEU A 297 18.71 3.69 -15.72
CA LEU A 297 18.47 2.78 -16.83
C LEU A 297 18.94 3.40 -18.16
N GLY A 298 18.70 4.71 -18.36
CA GLY A 298 19.19 5.46 -19.52
C GLY A 298 20.71 5.48 -19.64
N ARG A 299 21.43 5.62 -18.51
CA ARG A 299 22.90 5.53 -18.44
C ARG A 299 23.40 4.13 -18.81
N GLN A 300 22.72 3.07 -18.39
CA GLN A 300 23.11 1.70 -18.72
C GLN A 300 22.90 1.34 -20.20
N LEU A 301 21.86 1.91 -20.83
CA LEU A 301 21.54 1.68 -22.23
C LEU A 301 22.29 2.61 -23.20
N ASN A 302 23.08 3.56 -22.69
CA ASN A 302 23.80 4.59 -23.48
C ASN A 302 22.89 5.41 -24.44
N LEU A 303 21.62 5.61 -24.08
CA LEU A 303 20.68 6.37 -24.90
C LEU A 303 20.54 7.79 -24.36
N SER A 304 21.07 8.77 -25.09
CA SER A 304 21.03 10.20 -24.72
C SER A 304 19.60 10.74 -24.57
N ALA A 305 18.65 10.23 -25.35
CA ALA A 305 17.24 10.61 -25.26
C ALA A 305 16.59 10.22 -23.91
N LEU A 306 17.09 9.18 -23.25
CA LEU A 306 16.59 8.72 -21.95
C LEU A 306 17.11 9.55 -20.77
N GLN A 307 18.02 10.50 -21.02
CA GLN A 307 18.58 11.38 -19.98
C GLN A 307 17.72 12.62 -19.72
N LEU A 308 16.67 12.85 -20.52
CA LEU A 308 15.71 13.93 -20.27
C LEU A 308 14.89 13.63 -19.00
N PRO A 309 14.75 14.57 -18.04
CA PRO A 309 14.09 14.30 -16.75
C PRO A 309 12.67 13.74 -16.87
N LEU A 310 11.91 14.19 -17.86
CA LEU A 310 10.55 13.71 -18.10
C LEU A 310 10.55 12.27 -18.66
N VAL A 311 11.45 11.98 -19.60
CA VAL A 311 11.57 10.64 -20.19
C VAL A 311 12.06 9.65 -19.13
N ALA A 312 13.04 10.05 -18.32
CA ALA A 312 13.50 9.29 -17.17
C ALA A 312 12.36 9.03 -16.17
N LEU A 313 11.56 10.05 -15.83
CA LEU A 313 10.39 9.87 -14.96
C LEU A 313 9.44 8.80 -15.51
N LEU A 314 9.07 8.89 -16.79
CA LEU A 314 8.13 7.97 -17.43
C LEU A 314 8.68 6.54 -17.45
N LEU A 315 9.97 6.39 -17.81
CA LEU A 315 10.65 5.10 -17.84
C LEU A 315 10.72 4.46 -16.44
N GLY A 316 11.13 5.23 -15.43
CA GLY A 316 11.17 4.75 -14.05
C GLY A 316 9.79 4.44 -13.51
N ALA A 317 8.80 5.29 -13.76
CA ALA A 317 7.42 5.04 -13.37
C ALA A 317 6.91 3.74 -14.00
N MET A 318 7.17 3.47 -15.28
CA MET A 318 6.78 2.23 -15.94
C MET A 318 7.37 1.00 -15.23
N VAL A 319 8.66 1.03 -14.88
CA VAL A 319 9.33 -0.05 -14.12
C VAL A 319 8.67 -0.27 -12.76
N PHE A 320 8.39 0.79 -12.00
CA PHE A 320 7.75 0.67 -10.68
C PHE A 320 6.30 0.20 -10.76
N HIS A 321 5.52 0.66 -11.74
CA HIS A 321 4.15 0.18 -11.92
C HIS A 321 4.11 -1.29 -12.28
N LEU A 322 5.05 -1.77 -13.11
CA LEU A 322 5.21 -3.20 -13.38
C LEU A 322 5.55 -3.96 -12.08
N LEU A 323 6.52 -3.48 -11.30
CA LEU A 323 6.87 -4.09 -10.00
C LEU A 323 5.70 -4.12 -9.02
N TYR A 324 4.83 -3.10 -9.01
CA TYR A 324 3.63 -3.03 -8.16
C TYR A 324 2.56 -4.07 -8.49
N THR A 325 2.64 -4.71 -9.67
CA THR A 325 1.72 -5.81 -10.03
C THR A 325 2.10 -7.14 -9.37
N ILE A 326 3.38 -7.30 -9.01
CA ILE A 326 3.91 -8.55 -8.44
C ILE A 326 3.53 -8.64 -6.95
N PRO A 327 2.87 -9.70 -6.49
CA PRO A 327 2.54 -9.89 -5.08
C PRO A 327 3.77 -9.86 -4.19
N ILE A 328 3.64 -9.29 -2.98
CA ILE A 328 4.70 -9.13 -1.95
C ILE A 328 5.80 -8.16 -2.39
N LEU A 329 6.45 -8.41 -3.54
CA LEU A 329 7.48 -7.53 -4.10
C LEU A 329 6.92 -6.13 -4.36
N GLY A 330 5.73 -6.02 -4.93
CA GLY A 330 5.09 -4.73 -5.21
C GLY A 330 4.84 -3.92 -3.94
N PHE A 331 4.36 -4.55 -2.86
CA PHE A 331 4.15 -3.89 -1.57
C PHE A 331 5.48 -3.48 -0.92
N LEU A 332 6.48 -4.35 -0.98
CA LEU A 332 7.82 -4.08 -0.46
C LEU A 332 8.49 -2.91 -1.20
N VAL A 333 8.46 -2.91 -2.53
CA VAL A 333 9.00 -1.83 -3.37
C VAL A 333 8.23 -0.53 -3.14
N TRP A 334 6.91 -0.59 -2.93
CA TRP A 334 6.09 0.59 -2.62
C TRP A 334 6.47 1.20 -1.26
N GLY A 335 6.59 0.38 -0.21
CA GLY A 335 6.96 0.82 1.12
C GLY A 335 8.40 1.36 1.20
N ILE A 336 9.36 0.59 0.68
CA ILE A 336 10.78 1.01 0.64
C ILE A 336 10.94 2.28 -0.18
N GLY A 337 10.24 2.39 -1.32
CA GLY A 337 10.26 3.60 -2.15
C GLY A 337 9.80 4.84 -1.39
N ILE A 338 8.76 4.75 -0.56
CA ILE A 338 8.30 5.89 0.25
C ILE A 338 9.38 6.31 1.25
N VAL A 339 9.94 5.35 2.00
CA VAL A 339 10.99 5.62 2.98
C VAL A 339 12.21 6.25 2.31
N TRP A 340 12.66 5.64 1.21
CA TRP A 340 13.84 6.10 0.48
C TRP A 340 13.64 7.49 -0.13
N GLY A 341 12.45 7.78 -0.63
CA GLY A 341 12.11 9.06 -1.27
C GLY A 341 12.05 10.21 -0.28
N VAL A 342 11.42 9.99 0.88
CA VAL A 342 11.36 11.01 1.96
C VAL A 342 12.76 11.36 2.44
N GLY A 343 13.64 10.37 2.60
CA GLY A 343 15.01 10.62 3.01
C GLY A 343 15.84 11.37 1.96
N ALA A 344 15.60 11.15 0.67
CA ALA A 344 16.21 11.95 -0.40
C ALA A 344 15.78 13.42 -0.34
N VAL A 345 14.49 13.68 -0.09
CA VAL A 345 13.96 15.04 0.08
C VAL A 345 14.61 15.71 1.29
N LEU A 346 14.68 15.03 2.42
CA LEU A 346 15.25 15.58 3.65
C LEU A 346 16.75 15.89 3.50
N MET A 347 17.50 15.00 2.85
CA MET A 347 18.91 15.22 2.51
C MET A 347 19.10 16.44 1.60
N ALA A 348 18.25 16.60 0.58
CA ALA A 348 18.30 17.76 -0.31
C ALA A 348 18.00 19.08 0.42
N VAL A 349 17.03 19.07 1.35
CA VAL A 349 16.71 20.24 2.18
C VAL A 349 17.90 20.59 3.08
N PHE A 350 18.47 19.63 3.80
CA PHE A 350 19.63 19.89 4.67
C PHE A 350 20.88 20.32 3.88
N ALA A 351 21.08 19.78 2.68
CA ALA A 351 22.18 20.19 1.81
C ALA A 351 22.03 21.67 1.38
N ASN A 352 20.81 22.12 1.08
CA ASN A 352 20.55 23.53 0.77
C ASN A 352 20.76 24.43 1.99
N LEU A 353 20.23 24.07 3.16
CA LEU A 353 20.43 24.85 4.40
C LEU A 353 21.92 25.02 4.76
N LYS A 354 22.74 23.98 4.55
CA LYS A 354 24.18 24.05 4.78
C LYS A 354 24.92 24.92 3.77
N ARG A 355 24.41 25.06 2.53
CA ARG A 355 25.00 25.96 1.52
C ARG A 355 24.77 27.41 1.89
N ASP A 356 23.57 27.75 2.39
CA ASP A 356 23.23 29.11 2.81
C ASP A 356 23.98 29.56 4.07
N ALA A 357 24.39 28.61 4.91
CA ALA A 357 25.19 28.87 6.11
C ALA A 357 26.69 29.06 5.85
N ARG A 358 27.21 28.76 4.64
CA ARG A 358 28.61 29.03 4.29
C ARG A 358 28.74 30.50 3.91
N PRO A 359 29.54 31.32 4.63
CA PRO A 359 29.78 32.70 4.24
C PRO A 359 30.40 32.73 2.84
N ALA A 360 29.93 33.64 2.00
CA ALA A 360 30.42 33.83 0.64
C ALA A 360 31.94 34.06 0.69
N THR A 361 32.72 33.03 0.32
CA THR A 361 34.15 33.19 0.09
C THR A 361 34.28 34.17 -1.07
N VAL A 362 34.74 35.38 -0.75
CA VAL A 362 35.15 36.39 -1.73
C VAL A 362 36.08 35.69 -2.73
N PRO A 363 35.80 35.75 -4.04
CA PRO A 363 36.68 35.13 -5.01
C PRO A 363 38.02 35.85 -4.95
N VAL A 364 39.02 35.20 -4.36
CA VAL A 364 40.42 35.58 -4.56
C VAL A 364 40.70 35.29 -6.02
N VAL A 365 40.84 36.36 -6.80
CA VAL A 365 41.35 36.32 -8.16
C VAL A 365 42.73 35.67 -8.09
N ALA A 366 42.81 34.38 -8.43
CA ALA A 366 44.07 33.72 -8.70
C ALA A 366 44.62 34.35 -9.98
N ALA A 367 45.60 35.23 -9.82
CA ALA A 367 46.37 35.79 -10.91
C ALA A 367 46.98 34.64 -11.73
N ALA A 368 46.66 34.64 -13.02
CA ALA A 368 47.29 33.81 -14.02
C ALA A 368 48.81 34.09 -14.05
N GLY A 369 49.60 33.15 -13.56
CA GLY A 369 51.03 33.05 -13.81
C GLY A 369 51.29 32.00 -14.88
N ALA A 370 51.05 32.37 -16.14
CA ALA A 370 51.58 31.64 -17.28
C ALA A 370 53.10 31.91 -17.35
N ALA A 371 53.90 30.90 -17.03
CA ALA A 371 55.32 30.86 -17.39
C ALA A 371 55.61 29.52 -18.06
N ALA A 372 55.95 29.64 -19.33
CA ALA A 372 56.39 28.60 -20.24
C ALA A 372 57.50 27.73 -19.64
N ASN A 373 57.44 26.43 -19.88
CA ASN A 373 58.63 25.60 -20.01
C ASN A 373 58.51 24.78 -21.30
N SER A 374 59.20 25.28 -22.30
CA SER A 374 59.49 24.66 -23.59
C SER A 374 60.74 23.77 -23.47
N GLY A 375 60.63 22.54 -24.00
CA GLY A 375 61.72 21.88 -24.74
C GLY A 375 62.81 21.17 -23.94
N SER A 376 62.65 19.85 -23.75
CA SER A 376 63.77 18.91 -23.83
C SER A 376 63.26 17.52 -24.23
N SER A 377 63.28 17.24 -25.54
CA SER A 377 63.10 15.91 -26.10
C SER A 377 64.42 15.14 -26.03
N VAL A 378 64.57 14.29 -25.01
CA VAL A 378 65.61 13.25 -24.96
C VAL A 378 64.89 11.91 -25.16
N PRO A 379 65.27 11.07 -26.14
CA PRO A 379 64.66 9.75 -26.29
C PRO A 379 65.20 8.81 -25.19
N PRO A 380 64.36 7.97 -24.56
CA PRO A 380 64.87 6.97 -23.63
C PRO A 380 65.60 5.85 -24.40
N PRO A 381 66.66 5.26 -23.82
CA PRO A 381 67.30 4.10 -24.42
C PRO A 381 66.36 2.89 -24.37
N LEU A 382 66.44 2.04 -25.39
CA LEU A 382 65.88 0.69 -25.38
C LEU A 382 66.51 -0.11 -24.23
N ALA A 383 65.86 -0.08 -23.06
CA ALA A 383 66.12 -0.99 -21.96
C ALA A 383 65.22 -2.21 -22.13
N GLY A 384 65.84 -3.39 -21.99
CA GLY A 384 65.30 -4.69 -22.37
C GLY A 384 63.99 -5.09 -21.71
N LEU A 385 63.47 -6.21 -22.21
CA LEU A 385 62.36 -7.00 -21.67
C LEU A 385 62.64 -7.42 -20.21
N ALA A 386 62.57 -6.47 -19.28
CA ALA A 386 62.40 -6.74 -17.88
C ALA A 386 60.91 -7.07 -17.67
N ALA A 387 60.63 -8.21 -17.05
CA ALA A 387 59.29 -8.59 -16.63
C ALA A 387 58.61 -7.39 -15.95
N ALA A 388 57.42 -7.03 -16.43
CA ALA A 388 56.68 -5.90 -15.90
C ALA A 388 56.58 -6.01 -14.36
N PRO A 389 56.90 -4.94 -13.61
CA PRO A 389 56.73 -4.95 -12.17
C PRO A 389 55.26 -5.23 -11.87
N THR A 390 54.99 -6.19 -11.00
CA THR A 390 53.64 -6.47 -10.49
C THR A 390 53.11 -5.16 -9.90
N PRO A 391 52.00 -4.58 -10.43
CA PRO A 391 51.55 -3.29 -9.95
C PRO A 391 51.27 -3.34 -8.45
N GLY A 392 51.75 -2.33 -7.72
CA GLY A 392 51.50 -2.22 -6.29
C GLY A 392 50.01 -2.05 -6.03
N ALA A 393 49.52 -2.41 -4.84
CA ALA A 393 48.10 -2.31 -4.50
C ALA A 393 47.50 -0.90 -4.71
N ALA A 394 48.33 0.15 -4.72
CA ALA A 394 47.94 1.52 -5.04
C ALA A 394 47.64 1.74 -6.54
N ASP A 395 48.39 1.13 -7.46
CA ASP A 395 48.19 1.29 -8.91
C ASP A 395 46.90 0.58 -9.37
N ILE A 396 46.56 -0.52 -8.69
CA ILE A 396 45.40 -1.36 -9.03
C ILE A 396 44.07 -0.64 -8.76
N ILE A 397 44.03 0.34 -7.84
CA ILE A 397 42.80 1.12 -7.55
C ILE A 397 42.32 1.93 -8.77
N HIS A 398 43.25 2.32 -9.65
CA HIS A 398 42.94 3.13 -10.83
C HIS A 398 42.39 2.32 -12.01
N PHE A 399 42.34 0.98 -11.90
CA PHE A 399 41.77 0.15 -12.96
C PHE A 399 40.25 0.32 -13.08
N GLU A 400 39.74 -0.03 -14.27
CA GLU A 400 38.32 0.08 -14.58
C GLU A 400 37.47 -0.70 -13.56
N ARG A 401 36.49 -0.02 -12.98
CA ARG A 401 35.60 -0.61 -11.97
C ARG A 401 34.68 -1.64 -12.63
N ALA A 402 34.63 -2.84 -12.07
CA ALA A 402 33.82 -3.92 -12.60
C ALA A 402 32.32 -3.64 -12.40
N GLY A 403 31.54 -3.69 -13.47
CA GLY A 403 30.08 -3.50 -13.43
C GLY A 403 29.31 -4.68 -12.82
N PHE A 404 27.98 -4.55 -12.73
CA PHE A 404 27.13 -5.58 -12.12
C PHE A 404 27.17 -6.93 -12.86
N TRP A 405 26.94 -6.96 -14.17
CA TRP A 405 26.77 -8.21 -14.92
C TRP A 405 28.03 -9.10 -14.90
N ILE A 406 29.22 -8.51 -14.98
CA ILE A 406 30.48 -9.27 -14.92
C ILE A 406 30.70 -9.87 -13.52
N ARG A 407 30.27 -9.18 -12.47
CA ARG A 407 30.29 -9.70 -11.10
C ARG A 407 29.27 -10.82 -10.90
N VAL A 408 28.07 -10.68 -11.45
CA VAL A 408 27.06 -11.76 -11.45
C VAL A 408 27.60 -13.00 -12.12
N GLY A 409 28.23 -12.86 -13.29
CA GLY A 409 28.90 -13.97 -13.98
C GLY A 409 29.95 -14.66 -13.10
N ALA A 410 30.84 -13.88 -12.47
CA ALA A 410 31.84 -14.41 -11.55
C ALA A 410 31.21 -15.14 -10.35
N THR A 411 30.21 -14.54 -9.71
CA THR A 411 29.51 -15.13 -8.57
C THR A 411 28.75 -16.41 -8.94
N ILE A 412 28.17 -16.51 -10.14
CA ILE A 412 27.52 -17.75 -10.60
C ILE A 412 28.53 -18.89 -10.69
N ILE A 413 29.74 -18.64 -11.20
CA ILE A 413 30.81 -19.65 -11.23
C ILE A 413 31.17 -20.10 -9.82
N ASP A 414 31.36 -19.15 -8.90
CA ASP A 414 31.68 -19.46 -7.50
C ASP A 414 30.54 -20.26 -6.81
N LEU A 415 29.27 -19.89 -7.06
CA LEU A 415 28.10 -20.60 -6.54
C LEU A 415 28.00 -22.02 -7.08
N LEU A 416 28.25 -22.24 -8.37
CA LEU A 416 28.25 -23.57 -8.98
C LEU A 416 29.36 -24.44 -8.40
N LEU A 417 30.59 -23.89 -8.30
CA LEU A 417 31.73 -24.60 -7.75
C LEU A 417 31.46 -25.09 -6.32
N ILE A 418 31.03 -24.19 -5.44
CA ILE A 418 30.76 -24.52 -4.03
C ILE A 418 29.47 -25.34 -3.87
N GLY A 419 28.48 -25.12 -4.73
CA GLY A 419 27.24 -25.89 -4.75
C GLY A 419 27.49 -27.35 -5.06
N VAL A 420 28.27 -27.61 -6.12
CA VAL A 420 28.71 -28.96 -6.49
C VAL A 420 29.51 -29.61 -5.36
N LEU A 421 30.53 -28.93 -4.83
CA LEU A 421 31.33 -29.45 -3.72
C LEU A 421 30.48 -29.79 -2.48
N SER A 422 29.57 -28.88 -2.10
CA SER A 422 28.69 -29.08 -0.96
C SER A 422 27.70 -30.23 -1.18
N ALA A 423 27.16 -30.38 -2.39
CA ALA A 423 26.26 -31.47 -2.73
C ALA A 423 26.95 -32.84 -2.63
N PHE A 424 28.18 -32.95 -3.16
CA PHE A 424 28.93 -34.21 -3.16
C PHE A 424 29.49 -34.59 -1.78
N VAL A 425 29.98 -33.63 -0.99
CA VAL A 425 30.68 -33.92 0.28
C VAL A 425 29.74 -33.85 1.49
N PHE A 426 28.74 -32.97 1.47
CA PHE A 426 27.90 -32.66 2.63
C PHE A 426 26.39 -32.74 2.33
N ALA A 427 26.01 -33.42 1.25
CA ALA A 427 24.61 -33.52 0.80
C ALA A 427 23.89 -32.15 0.67
N GLY A 428 24.64 -31.07 0.41
CA GLY A 428 24.13 -29.71 0.24
C GLY A 428 23.83 -28.94 1.53
N LEU A 429 23.83 -29.59 2.71
CA LEU A 429 23.45 -28.96 3.98
C LEU A 429 24.45 -27.88 4.45
N ALA A 430 25.72 -28.01 4.06
CA ALA A 430 26.79 -27.09 4.46
C ALA A 430 26.99 -25.90 3.49
N PHE A 431 26.19 -25.79 2.43
CA PHE A 431 26.40 -24.83 1.35
C PHE A 431 26.63 -23.37 1.79
N PRO A 432 25.77 -22.74 2.62
CA PRO A 432 25.95 -21.33 2.98
C PRO A 432 27.23 -21.10 3.81
N ILE A 433 27.58 -22.06 4.68
CA ILE A 433 28.78 -21.97 5.53
C ILE A 433 30.03 -22.11 4.67
N LEU A 434 30.06 -23.09 3.77
CA LEU A 434 31.17 -23.30 2.83
C LEU A 434 31.36 -22.10 1.91
N LEU A 435 30.27 -21.48 1.46
CA LEU A 435 30.31 -20.29 0.61
C LEU A 435 31.00 -19.12 1.34
N VAL A 436 30.64 -18.87 2.61
CA VAL A 436 31.27 -17.82 3.42
C VAL A 436 32.75 -18.13 3.65
N VAL A 437 33.07 -19.36 4.07
CA VAL A 437 34.47 -19.77 4.32
C VAL A 437 35.32 -19.62 3.07
N TYR A 438 34.80 -20.07 1.92
CA TYR A 438 35.47 -19.94 0.63
C TYR A 438 35.77 -18.48 0.26
N HIS A 439 34.76 -17.60 0.32
CA HIS A 439 34.94 -16.19 -0.04
C HIS A 439 35.91 -15.49 0.91
N VAL A 440 35.79 -15.72 2.23
CA VAL A 440 36.69 -15.11 3.21
C VAL A 440 38.13 -15.57 2.99
N ALA A 441 38.36 -16.87 2.80
CA ALA A 441 39.68 -17.42 2.56
C ALA A 441 40.31 -16.87 1.26
N MET A 442 39.57 -16.91 0.15
CA MET A 442 40.05 -16.47 -1.16
C MET A 442 40.31 -14.96 -1.21
N TRP A 443 39.43 -14.15 -0.63
CA TRP A 443 39.61 -12.70 -0.57
C TRP A 443 40.77 -12.29 0.33
N THR A 444 40.97 -12.96 1.47
CA THR A 444 42.11 -12.68 2.36
C THR A 444 43.44 -13.09 1.72
N TRP A 445 43.46 -14.20 0.98
CA TRP A 445 44.70 -14.71 0.40
C TRP A 445 45.10 -13.99 -0.90
N LYS A 446 44.18 -13.86 -1.85
CA LYS A 446 44.49 -13.39 -3.22
C LYS A 446 43.73 -12.14 -3.63
N GLY A 447 42.74 -11.70 -2.84
CA GLY A 447 41.87 -10.59 -3.21
C GLY A 447 41.00 -10.89 -4.43
N THR A 448 40.78 -12.16 -4.77
CA THR A 448 39.96 -12.63 -5.89
C THR A 448 39.34 -13.98 -5.55
N THR A 449 38.31 -14.41 -6.29
CA THR A 449 37.74 -15.77 -6.27
C THR A 449 38.06 -16.49 -7.57
N ILE A 450 37.68 -17.77 -7.70
CA ILE A 450 37.89 -18.53 -8.94
C ILE A 450 37.06 -17.92 -10.07
N GLY A 451 35.79 -17.62 -9.82
CA GLY A 451 34.96 -16.85 -10.75
C GLY A 451 35.55 -15.46 -11.03
N GLY A 452 36.12 -14.81 -10.01
CA GLY A 452 36.88 -13.57 -10.19
C GLY A 452 38.05 -13.72 -11.16
N VAL A 453 38.86 -14.76 -11.02
CA VAL A 453 39.99 -15.05 -11.94
C VAL A 453 39.51 -15.22 -13.38
N VAL A 454 38.41 -15.97 -13.60
CA VAL A 454 37.84 -16.20 -14.94
C VAL A 454 37.44 -14.88 -15.62
N PHE A 455 36.91 -13.93 -14.85
CA PHE A 455 36.48 -12.62 -15.37
C PHE A 455 37.54 -11.51 -15.20
N GLY A 456 38.75 -11.83 -14.75
CA GLY A 456 39.82 -10.87 -14.52
C GLY A 456 39.49 -9.84 -13.42
N LEU A 457 38.78 -10.24 -12.37
CA LEU A 457 38.34 -9.36 -11.31
C LEU A 457 39.26 -9.43 -10.10
N LYS A 458 39.58 -8.28 -9.51
CA LYS A 458 40.32 -8.19 -8.26
C LYS A 458 39.66 -7.20 -7.31
N ILE A 459 39.59 -7.58 -6.05
CA ILE A 459 39.05 -6.76 -4.98
C ILE A 459 40.22 -6.02 -4.33
N VAL A 460 40.05 -4.72 -4.17
CA VAL A 460 41.05 -3.83 -3.59
C VAL A 460 40.38 -2.97 -2.54
N ARG A 461 41.12 -2.66 -1.47
CA ARG A 461 40.65 -1.71 -0.45
C ARG A 461 40.88 -0.29 -0.93
N ILE A 462 39.97 0.62 -0.62
CA ILE A 462 40.05 2.03 -1.06
C ILE A 462 41.32 2.70 -0.50
N ASP A 463 41.80 2.26 0.67
CA ASP A 463 43.00 2.79 1.32
C ASP A 463 44.32 2.20 0.75
N GLY A 464 44.27 1.36 -0.28
CA GLY A 464 45.46 0.76 -0.92
C GLY A 464 46.14 -0.36 -0.15
N ARG A 465 45.63 -0.75 1.01
CA ARG A 465 46.13 -1.92 1.78
C ARG A 465 45.54 -3.23 1.24
N PRO A 466 46.22 -4.37 1.44
CA PRO A 466 45.63 -5.68 1.17
C PRO A 466 44.38 -5.92 2.02
N ILE A 467 43.51 -6.82 1.54
CA ILE A 467 42.30 -7.21 2.25
C ILE A 467 42.70 -8.08 3.44
N ASP A 468 42.36 -7.64 4.64
CA ASP A 468 42.54 -8.44 5.84
C ASP A 468 41.30 -9.34 6.09
N PHE A 469 41.47 -10.30 6.99
CA PHE A 469 40.42 -11.26 7.34
C PHE A 469 39.15 -10.57 7.85
N ALA A 470 39.29 -9.49 8.64
CA ALA A 470 38.17 -8.77 9.21
C ALA A 470 37.32 -8.09 8.12
N VAL A 471 37.97 -7.40 7.18
CA VAL A 471 37.31 -6.77 6.02
C VAL A 471 36.65 -7.83 5.14
N ALA A 472 37.33 -8.95 4.86
CA ALA A 472 36.76 -10.05 4.08
C ALA A 472 35.52 -10.67 4.76
N LEU A 473 35.58 -10.88 6.08
CA LEU A 473 34.48 -11.44 6.87
C LEU A 473 33.28 -10.48 6.93
N VAL A 474 33.49 -9.21 7.25
CA VAL A 474 32.43 -8.18 7.26
C VAL A 474 31.78 -8.10 5.89
N ARG A 475 32.59 -8.06 4.82
CA ARG A 475 32.11 -8.08 3.43
C ARG A 475 31.26 -9.32 3.15
N SER A 476 31.69 -10.51 3.58
CA SER A 476 30.94 -11.76 3.36
C SER A 476 29.62 -11.79 4.13
N LEU A 477 29.61 -11.39 5.40
CA LEU A 477 28.39 -11.36 6.23
C LEU A 477 27.36 -10.35 5.71
N PHE A 478 27.80 -9.15 5.31
CA PHE A 478 26.89 -8.17 4.71
C PHE A 478 26.41 -8.56 3.30
N SER A 479 27.11 -9.46 2.62
CA SER A 479 26.61 -10.02 1.37
C SER A 479 25.39 -10.92 1.59
N ILE A 480 25.29 -11.61 2.74
CA ILE A 480 24.09 -12.36 3.14
C ILE A 480 22.91 -11.41 3.35
N ILE A 481 23.13 -10.28 4.03
CA ILE A 481 22.10 -9.24 4.18
C ILE A 481 21.64 -8.75 2.80
N SER A 482 22.60 -8.50 1.90
CA SER A 482 22.29 -8.10 0.51
C SER A 482 21.45 -9.15 -0.23
N PHE A 483 21.64 -10.44 0.08
CA PHE A 483 20.86 -11.55 -0.48
C PHE A 483 19.45 -11.62 0.12
N VAL A 484 19.32 -11.51 1.45
CA VAL A 484 18.02 -11.51 2.17
C VAL A 484 17.10 -10.41 1.67
N PHE A 485 17.64 -9.23 1.36
CA PHE A 485 16.90 -8.15 0.70
C PHE A 485 16.80 -8.35 -0.81
N LEU A 486 16.45 -9.55 -1.27
CA LEU A 486 16.17 -9.92 -2.68
C LEU A 486 17.27 -9.47 -3.66
N LEU A 487 18.54 -9.68 -3.29
CA LEU A 487 19.71 -9.28 -4.08
C LEU A 487 19.85 -7.77 -4.33
N VAL A 488 19.00 -6.91 -3.75
CA VAL A 488 19.01 -5.46 -3.99
C VAL A 488 20.38 -4.85 -3.71
N GLY A 489 21.06 -5.33 -2.66
CA GLY A 489 22.41 -4.88 -2.32
C GLY A 489 23.47 -5.26 -3.37
N PHE A 490 23.26 -6.33 -4.14
CA PHE A 490 24.12 -6.71 -5.27
C PHE A 490 23.79 -5.89 -6.52
N PHE A 491 22.50 -5.71 -6.83
CA PHE A 491 22.04 -4.87 -7.95
C PHE A 491 22.55 -3.44 -7.86
N TRP A 492 22.82 -2.96 -6.64
CA TRP A 492 23.40 -1.64 -6.38
C TRP A 492 24.69 -1.35 -7.16
N ALA A 493 25.55 -2.35 -7.36
CA ALA A 493 26.78 -2.20 -8.13
C ALA A 493 26.52 -1.84 -9.61
N GLY A 494 25.31 -2.09 -10.11
CA GLY A 494 24.90 -1.75 -11.48
C GLY A 494 24.76 -0.25 -11.67
N TRP A 495 24.47 0.48 -10.61
CA TRP A 495 24.18 1.90 -10.69
C TRP A 495 25.03 2.83 -9.86
N ASP A 496 25.69 2.32 -8.83
CA ASP A 496 26.62 3.10 -8.05
C ASP A 496 27.76 3.67 -8.92
N LYS A 497 28.13 4.94 -8.71
CA LYS A 497 29.20 5.63 -9.46
C LYS A 497 30.52 4.88 -9.35
N GLU A 498 30.81 4.38 -8.15
CA GLU A 498 32.02 3.61 -7.84
C GLU A 498 31.83 2.10 -8.11
N LYS A 499 30.69 1.71 -8.70
CA LYS A 499 30.27 0.32 -8.96
C LYS A 499 30.29 -0.56 -7.70
N GLN A 500 30.05 0.00 -6.52
CA GLN A 500 30.08 -0.75 -5.26
C GLN A 500 28.72 -1.35 -4.92
N SER A 501 28.70 -2.59 -4.42
CA SER A 501 27.55 -3.17 -3.73
C SER A 501 27.43 -2.62 -2.29
N TRP A 502 26.34 -2.95 -1.58
CA TRP A 502 26.21 -2.54 -0.16
C TRP A 502 27.33 -3.10 0.72
N HIS A 503 27.69 -4.36 0.54
CA HIS A 503 28.78 -4.98 1.29
C HIS A 503 30.16 -4.44 0.89
N ASP A 504 30.35 -4.01 -0.36
CA ASP A 504 31.58 -3.32 -0.79
C ASP A 504 31.75 -1.98 -0.05
N LYS A 505 30.68 -1.19 0.05
CA LYS A 505 30.69 0.12 0.72
C LYS A 505 31.01 0.00 2.20
N ILE A 506 30.38 -0.95 2.89
CA ILE A 506 30.59 -1.17 4.33
C ILE A 506 32.01 -1.69 4.59
N ALA A 507 32.53 -2.53 3.70
CA ALA A 507 33.89 -3.05 3.80
C ALA A 507 34.97 -2.07 3.29
N GLY A 508 34.61 -0.92 2.72
CA GLY A 508 35.57 0.01 2.13
C GLY A 508 36.37 -0.59 0.97
N THR A 509 35.72 -1.38 0.12
CA THR A 509 36.35 -2.13 -0.98
C THR A 509 35.75 -1.80 -2.34
N VAL A 510 36.52 -2.05 -3.38
CA VAL A 510 36.12 -1.86 -4.78
C VAL A 510 36.56 -3.08 -5.59
N ILE A 511 35.79 -3.46 -6.60
CA ILE A 511 36.20 -4.53 -7.53
C ILE A 511 36.59 -3.87 -8.85
N VAL A 512 37.80 -4.17 -9.29
CA VAL A 512 38.38 -3.66 -10.52
C VAL A 512 38.65 -4.79 -11.50
N LYS A 513 38.65 -4.46 -12.79
CA LYS A 513 39.00 -5.35 -13.87
C LYS A 513 40.50 -5.22 -14.15
N VAL A 514 41.22 -6.32 -13.96
CA VAL A 514 42.66 -6.40 -14.17
C VAL A 514 42.94 -6.73 -15.65
N PRO A 515 43.83 -5.98 -16.33
CA PRO A 515 44.23 -6.27 -17.71
C PRO A 515 44.80 -7.68 -17.91
N ALA A 516 44.56 -8.26 -19.08
CA ALA A 516 45.13 -9.54 -19.48
C ALA A 516 46.66 -9.45 -19.48
N GLY A 517 47.32 -10.30 -18.68
CA GLY A 517 48.79 -10.34 -18.52
C GLY A 517 49.28 -10.21 -17.07
N ILE A 518 48.42 -9.80 -16.13
CA ILE A 518 48.76 -9.76 -14.70
C ILE A 518 48.25 -11.04 -14.02
N SER A 519 49.13 -11.79 -13.36
CA SER A 519 48.72 -12.99 -12.61
C SER A 519 47.81 -12.61 -11.44
N LEU A 520 46.64 -13.23 -11.39
CA LEU A 520 45.68 -13.15 -10.27
C LEU A 520 45.85 -14.30 -9.27
N LEU A 521 46.70 -15.28 -9.60
CA LEU A 521 47.03 -16.45 -8.78
C LEU A 521 48.50 -16.44 -8.39
#